data_AF-A0A2G9NP58-F1
#
_entry.id   AF-A0A2G9NP58-F1
#
_cell.length_a   1.000
_cell.length_b   1.000
_cell.length_c   1.000
_cell.angle_alpha   90.00
_cell.angle_beta   90.00
_cell.angle_gamma   90.00
#
_symmetry.space_group_name_H-M   'P 1'
#
loop_
_entity.id
_entity.type
_entity.pdbx_description
1 polymer ?
#
loop_
_entity_poly.entity_id
_entity_poly.type
_entity_poly.pdbx_seq_one_letter_code
_entity_poly.pdbx_strand_id
1 'polypeptide(L)'
;MITLTSIEWIAFILAVVTIVKIVTLVINKKIWMNKVTVPIYTNSNVSRPVFLLLAAIVFYYLIQVFSIVQIFAVMCFTALIMGSTFMFYGKELMPVFKKIIDKKFSAWIWIYCLAWVVLAIWVLFEIF
;
A
#
# COMPACT_ATOMS: atom_id res chain seq x y z
N MET A 1 8.76 -30.18 11.11
CA MET A 1 9.03 -28.74 10.93
C MET A 1 7.91 -28.15 10.12
N ILE A 2 7.26 -27.08 10.58
CA ILE A 2 6.26 -26.37 9.78
C ILE A 2 7.05 -25.52 8.79
N THR A 3 7.01 -25.89 7.51
CA THR A 3 7.60 -25.10 6.42
C THR A 3 6.52 -24.16 5.89
N LEU A 4 6.67 -22.86 6.16
CA LEU A 4 5.75 -21.85 5.65
C LEU A 4 5.90 -21.70 4.13
N THR A 5 4.77 -21.58 3.45
CA THR A 5 4.67 -21.19 2.04
C THR A 5 5.08 -19.73 1.83
N SER A 6 5.39 -19.35 0.60
CA SER A 6 5.79 -17.96 0.27
C SER A 6 4.74 -16.92 0.69
N ILE A 7 3.45 -17.26 0.58
CA ILE A 7 2.36 -16.34 0.94
C ILE A 7 2.20 -16.20 2.45
N GLU A 8 2.41 -17.29 3.20
CA GLU A 8 2.41 -17.27 4.66
C GLU A 8 3.61 -16.47 5.18
N TRP A 9 4.76 -16.52 4.52
CA TRP A 9 5.90 -15.65 4.84
C TRP A 9 5.58 -14.17 4.63
N ILE A 10 4.93 -13.81 3.52
CA ILE A 10 4.51 -12.43 3.26
C ILE A 10 3.54 -11.96 4.35
N ALA A 11 2.53 -12.79 4.67
CA ALA A 11 1.55 -12.50 5.71
C ALA A 11 2.21 -12.37 7.10
N PHE A 12 3.15 -13.26 7.43
CA PHE A 12 3.91 -13.24 8.67
C PHE A 12 4.73 -11.95 8.81
N ILE A 13 5.48 -11.57 7.77
CA ILE A 13 6.28 -10.34 7.76
C ILE A 13 5.36 -9.13 7.98
N LEU A 14 4.24 -9.04 7.25
CA LEU A 14 3.29 -7.94 7.41
C LEU A 14 2.66 -7.90 8.80
N ALA A 15 2.32 -9.06 9.37
CA ALA A 15 1.76 -9.16 10.72
C ALA A 15 2.78 -8.67 11.77
N VAL A 16 4.03 -9.14 11.70
CA VAL A 16 5.11 -8.70 12.59
C VAL A 16 5.34 -7.19 12.48
N VAL A 17 5.46 -6.65 11.27
CA VAL A 17 5.63 -5.20 11.05
C VAL A 17 4.45 -4.42 11.61
N THR A 18 3.23 -4.92 11.45
CA THR A 18 2.01 -4.28 11.97
C THR A 18 2.00 -4.24 13.49
N ILE A 19 2.31 -5.37 14.15
CA ILE A 19 2.39 -5.43 15.62
C ILE A 19 3.47 -4.48 16.13
N VAL A 20 4.67 -4.54 15.56
CA VAL A 20 5.79 -3.63 15.94
C VAL A 20 5.38 -2.17 15.75
N LYS A 21 4.72 -1.83 14.64
CA LYS A 21 4.23 -0.47 14.37
C LYS A 21 3.20 -0.02 15.41
N ILE A 22 2.22 -0.86 15.74
CA ILE A 22 1.19 -0.52 16.73
C ILE A 22 1.82 -0.34 18.11
N VAL A 23 2.65 -1.27 18.56
CA VAL A 23 3.34 -1.20 19.85
C VAL A 23 4.19 0.07 19.95
N THR A 24 4.96 0.38 18.91
CA THR A 24 5.79 1.61 18.89
C THR A 24 4.95 2.88 18.90
N LEU A 25 3.81 2.92 18.20
CA LEU A 25 2.89 4.07 18.22
C LEU A 25 2.22 4.28 19.58
N VAL A 26 1.88 3.20 20.29
CA VAL A 26 1.31 3.25 21.63
C VAL A 26 2.33 3.74 22.65
N ILE A 27 3.57 3.22 22.60
CA ILE A 27 4.64 3.63 23.51
C ILE A 27 5.09 5.06 23.23
N ASN A 28 5.44 5.37 21.97
CA ASN A 28 5.89 6.68 21.57
C ASN A 28 5.77 6.92 20.05
N LYS A 29 4.73 7.65 19.67
CA LYS A 29 4.44 8.05 18.29
C LYS A 29 5.63 8.70 17.57
N LYS A 30 6.50 9.44 18.29
CA LYS A 30 7.65 10.13 17.70
C LYS A 30 8.75 9.17 17.25
N ILE A 31 8.89 8.00 17.87
CA ILE A 31 9.91 7.02 17.47
C ILE A 31 9.63 6.54 16.05
N TRP A 32 8.42 6.06 15.79
CA TRP A 32 8.03 5.60 14.45
C TRP A 32 8.09 6.72 13.41
N MET A 33 7.64 7.92 13.78
CA MET A 33 7.70 9.08 12.89
C MET A 33 9.15 9.39 12.48
N ASN A 34 10.06 9.55 13.45
CA ASN A 34 11.41 10.03 13.19
C ASN A 34 12.35 8.95 12.65
N LYS A 35 12.16 7.69 13.03
CA LYS A 35 13.07 6.59 12.65
C LYS A 35 12.60 5.84 11.40
N VAL A 36 11.31 5.82 11.12
CA VAL A 36 10.74 5.05 10.00
C VAL A 36 10.09 5.97 8.98
N THR A 37 9.12 6.78 9.39
CA THR A 37 8.29 7.53 8.43
C THR A 37 9.09 8.64 7.74
N VAL A 38 9.77 9.50 8.48
CA VAL A 38 10.54 10.60 7.88
C VAL A 38 11.63 10.10 6.93
N PRO A 39 12.54 9.17 7.32
CA PRO A 39 13.62 8.73 6.43
C PRO A 39 13.13 8.06 5.15
N ILE A 40 12.04 7.29 5.22
CA ILE A 40 11.47 6.59 4.07
C ILE A 40 10.80 7.59 3.11
N TYR A 41 10.02 8.53 3.63
CA TYR A 41 9.25 9.43 2.77
C TYR A 41 10.07 10.61 2.23
N THR A 42 11.15 11.01 2.88
CA THR A 42 12.05 12.07 2.37
C THR A 42 13.06 11.55 1.35
N ASN A 43 13.44 10.27 1.40
CA ASN A 43 14.32 9.64 0.41
C ASN A 43 13.53 9.01 -0.74
N SER A 44 12.69 9.80 -1.41
CA SER A 44 11.75 9.32 -2.43
C SER A 44 12.43 8.63 -3.61
N ASN A 45 13.68 8.98 -3.93
CA ASN A 45 14.41 8.40 -5.05
C ASN A 45 14.79 6.94 -4.81
N VAL A 46 15.02 6.54 -3.55
CA VAL A 46 15.35 5.17 -3.18
C VAL A 46 14.11 4.42 -2.71
N SER A 47 13.31 5.02 -1.85
CA SER A 47 12.17 4.32 -1.26
C SER A 47 11.12 3.95 -2.30
N ARG A 48 10.85 4.82 -3.27
CA ARG A 48 9.83 4.58 -4.29
C ARG A 48 10.10 3.36 -5.17
N PRO A 49 11.28 3.17 -5.80
CA PRO A 49 11.56 1.96 -6.57
C PRO A 49 11.58 0.71 -5.68
N VAL A 50 12.04 0.81 -4.43
CA VAL A 50 11.99 -0.32 -3.47
C VAL A 50 10.54 -0.75 -3.20
N PHE A 51 9.64 0.19 -2.93
CA PHE A 51 8.21 -0.14 -2.72
C PHE A 51 7.56 -0.71 -3.98
N LEU A 52 7.90 -0.19 -5.16
CA LEU A 52 7.42 -0.73 -6.43
C LEU A 52 7.89 -2.17 -6.66
N LEU A 53 9.17 -2.44 -6.41
CA LEU A 53 9.74 -3.79 -6.55
C LEU A 53 9.11 -4.76 -5.57
N LEU A 54 8.98 -4.37 -4.30
CA LEU A 54 8.31 -5.19 -3.28
C LEU A 54 6.85 -5.44 -3.63
N ALA A 55 6.13 -4.44 -4.14
CA ALA A 55 4.74 -4.60 -4.58
C ALA A 55 4.64 -5.60 -5.74
N ALA A 56 5.55 -5.54 -6.73
CA ALA A 56 5.58 -6.49 -7.84
C ALA A 56 5.89 -7.92 -7.38
N ILE A 57 6.84 -8.10 -6.45
CA ILE A 57 7.18 -9.40 -5.87
C ILE A 57 5.98 -9.98 -5.12
N VAL A 58 5.35 -9.18 -4.24
CA VAL A 58 4.17 -9.63 -3.48
C VAL A 58 3.02 -9.96 -4.43
N PHE A 59 2.76 -9.12 -5.43
CA PHE A 59 1.72 -9.38 -6.42
C PHE A 59 1.96 -10.68 -7.20
N TYR A 60 3.19 -10.96 -7.62
CA TYR A 60 3.56 -12.20 -8.29
C TYR A 60 3.24 -13.45 -7.45
N TYR A 61 3.49 -13.42 -6.14
CA TYR A 61 3.11 -14.53 -5.26
C TYR A 61 1.61 -14.59 -4.99
N LEU A 62 0.91 -13.45 -4.92
CA LEU A 62 -0.54 -13.42 -4.72
C LEU A 62 -1.29 -14.08 -5.88
N ILE A 63 -0.95 -13.74 -7.14
CA ILE A 63 -1.66 -14.26 -8.32
C ILE A 63 -1.46 -15.77 -8.57
N GLN A 64 -0.45 -16.39 -7.93
CA GLN A 64 -0.26 -17.85 -8.00
C GLN A 64 -1.23 -18.63 -7.11
N VAL A 65 -1.79 -17.98 -6.09
CA VAL A 65 -2.61 -18.63 -5.07
C VAL A 65 -4.05 -18.10 -5.11
N PHE A 66 -4.22 -16.82 -5.43
CA PHE A 66 -5.50 -16.15 -5.48
C PHE A 66 -5.83 -15.68 -6.89
N SER A 67 -7.11 -15.73 -7.25
CA SER A 67 -7.61 -15.06 -8.46
C SER A 67 -7.51 -13.55 -8.32
N ILE A 68 -7.38 -12.85 -9.44
CA ILE A 68 -7.34 -11.38 -9.44
C ILE A 68 -8.62 -10.77 -8.84
N VAL A 69 -9.76 -11.47 -8.99
CA VAL A 69 -11.06 -11.09 -8.39
C VAL A 69 -10.99 -11.13 -6.87
N GLN A 70 -10.43 -12.19 -6.27
CA GLN A 70 -10.24 -12.30 -4.82
C GLN A 70 -9.29 -11.21 -4.28
N ILE A 71 -8.20 -10.93 -5.01
CA ILE A 71 -7.26 -9.86 -4.66
C ILE A 71 -7.99 -8.50 -4.65
N PHE A 72 -8.78 -8.21 -5.68
CA PHE A 72 -9.56 -6.96 -5.74
C PHE A 72 -10.64 -6.86 -4.66
N ALA A 73 -11.28 -7.97 -4.28
CA ALA A 73 -12.23 -7.97 -3.17
C ALA A 73 -11.58 -7.58 -1.84
N VAL A 74 -10.39 -8.14 -1.53
CA VAL A 74 -9.61 -7.76 -0.34
C VAL A 74 -9.12 -6.31 -0.44
N MET A 75 -8.67 -5.89 -1.61
CA MET A 75 -8.27 -4.49 -1.83
C MET A 75 -9.43 -3.52 -1.61
N CYS A 76 -10.64 -3.85 -2.08
CA CYS A 76 -11.84 -3.07 -1.82
C CYS A 76 -12.12 -2.94 -0.32
N PHE A 77 -12.09 -4.05 0.41
CA PHE A 77 -12.24 -4.05 1.87
C PHE A 77 -11.20 -3.16 2.56
N THR A 78 -9.91 -3.29 2.21
CA THR A 78 -8.85 -2.45 2.79
C THR A 78 -8.98 -0.97 2.41
N ALA A 79 -9.42 -0.66 1.18
CA ALA A 79 -9.65 0.70 0.72
C ALA A 79 -10.76 1.39 1.52
N LEU A 80 -11.83 0.68 1.85
CA LEU A 80 -12.92 1.19 2.68
C LEU A 80 -12.44 1.52 4.10
N ILE A 81 -11.65 0.65 4.73
CA ILE A 81 -11.06 0.89 6.06
C ILE A 81 -10.06 2.05 6.04
N MET A 82 -9.23 2.13 5.01
CA MET A 82 -8.28 3.25 4.86
C MET A 82 -9.04 4.58 4.65
N GLY A 83 -10.06 4.58 3.80
CA GLY A 83 -10.92 5.73 3.55
C GLY A 83 -11.59 6.23 4.83
N SER A 84 -12.20 5.33 5.62
CA SER A 84 -12.82 5.70 6.90
C SER A 84 -11.81 6.29 7.88
N THR A 85 -10.57 5.78 7.89
CA THR A 85 -9.50 6.32 8.74
C THR A 85 -9.08 7.73 8.33
N PHE A 86 -8.99 8.01 7.02
CA PHE A 86 -8.65 9.36 6.55
C PHE A 86 -9.73 10.40 6.86
N MET A 87 -11.00 10.00 6.96
CA MET A 87 -12.09 10.93 7.30
C MET A 87 -11.90 11.58 8.69
N PHE A 88 -11.27 10.89 9.65
CA PHE A 88 -10.94 11.48 10.96
C PHE A 88 -9.97 12.67 10.87
N TYR A 89 -9.20 12.78 9.79
CA TYR A 89 -8.20 13.83 9.56
C TYR A 89 -8.55 14.69 8.35
N GLY A 90 -9.85 14.77 7.99
CA GLY A 90 -10.29 15.43 6.77
C GLY A 90 -9.93 16.93 6.71
N LYS A 91 -9.97 17.63 7.85
CA LYS A 91 -9.65 19.07 7.93
C LYS A 91 -8.17 19.33 7.63
N GLU A 92 -7.29 18.44 8.05
CA GLU A 92 -5.85 18.50 7.88
C GLU A 92 -5.41 18.02 6.49
N LEU A 93 -6.08 16.98 5.96
CA LEU A 93 -5.76 16.39 4.66
C LEU A 93 -6.29 17.21 3.47
N MET A 94 -7.46 17.85 3.60
CA MET A 94 -8.08 18.59 2.50
C MET A 94 -7.18 19.68 1.89
N PRO A 95 -6.49 20.53 2.68
CA PRO A 95 -5.53 21.50 2.13
C PRO A 95 -4.34 20.84 1.42
N VAL A 96 -3.90 19.67 1.90
CA VAL A 96 -2.80 18.91 1.28
C VAL A 96 -3.24 18.39 -0.09
N PHE A 97 -4.44 17.81 -0.19
CA PHE A 97 -4.97 17.32 -1.46
C PHE A 97 -5.17 18.44 -2.49
N LYS A 98 -5.67 19.61 -2.08
CA LYS A 98 -5.76 20.79 -2.96
C LYS A 98 -4.38 21.18 -3.51
N LYS A 99 -3.35 21.24 -2.66
CA LYS A 99 -1.98 21.53 -3.11
C LYS A 99 -1.40 20.46 -4.04
N ILE A 100 -1.86 19.22 -3.97
CA ILE A 100 -1.40 18.14 -4.85
C ILE A 100 -2.07 18.24 -6.22
N ILE A 101 -3.38 18.49 -6.27
CA ILE A 101 -4.12 18.55 -7.53
C ILE A 101 -3.76 19.79 -8.37
N ASP A 102 -3.43 20.90 -7.71
CA ASP A 102 -2.98 22.13 -8.39
C ASP A 102 -1.60 21.95 -9.05
N LYS A 103 -0.84 20.92 -8.67
CA LYS A 103 0.45 20.60 -9.29
C LYS A 103 0.24 19.71 -10.51
N LYS A 104 1.01 19.97 -11.57
CA LYS A 104 1.06 19.06 -12.73
C LYS A 104 1.49 17.66 -12.29
N PHE A 105 0.71 16.65 -12.68
CA PHE A 105 1.06 15.27 -12.42
C PHE A 105 2.34 14.88 -13.15
N SER A 106 3.29 14.31 -12.42
CA SER A 106 4.50 13.76 -13.01
C SER A 106 4.18 12.54 -13.88
N ALA A 107 5.01 12.26 -14.90
CA ALA A 107 4.87 11.07 -15.76
C ALA A 107 4.75 9.77 -14.96
N TRP A 108 5.39 9.73 -13.80
CA TRP A 108 5.31 8.65 -12.85
C TRP A 108 3.90 8.38 -12.29
N ILE A 109 3.14 9.43 -11.97
CA ILE A 109 1.73 9.29 -11.51
C ILE A 109 0.90 8.64 -12.61
N TRP A 110 1.12 9.04 -13.87
CA TRP A 110 0.45 8.44 -15.02
C TRP A 110 0.78 6.95 -15.18
N ILE A 111 2.02 6.53 -14.95
CA ILE A 111 2.40 5.11 -14.95
C ILE A 111 1.62 4.34 -13.88
N TYR A 112 1.47 4.91 -12.67
CA TYR A 112 0.63 4.28 -11.63
C TYR A 112 -0.84 4.20 -12.05
N CYS A 113 -1.40 5.27 -12.61
CA CYS A 113 -2.78 5.26 -13.12
C CYS A 113 -2.97 4.21 -14.21
N LEU A 114 -2.02 4.08 -15.14
CA LEU A 114 -2.07 3.09 -16.20
C LEU A 114 -2.02 1.66 -15.64
N ALA A 115 -1.15 1.40 -14.66
CA ALA A 115 -1.10 0.10 -13.98
C ALA A 115 -2.45 -0.25 -13.32
N TRP A 116 -3.10 0.72 -12.68
CA TRP A 116 -4.44 0.53 -12.12
C TRP A 116 -5.50 0.23 -13.17
N VAL A 117 -5.48 0.93 -14.31
CA VAL A 117 -6.41 0.69 -15.42
C VAL A 117 -6.23 -0.73 -15.96
N VAL A 118 -4.98 -1.18 -16.18
CA VAL A 118 -4.69 -2.54 -16.66
C VAL A 118 -5.24 -3.58 -15.68
N LEU A 119 -4.98 -3.42 -14.37
CA LEU A 119 -5.48 -4.34 -13.35
C LEU A 119 -7.02 -4.36 -13.29
N ALA A 120 -7.66 -3.19 -13.40
CA ALA A 120 -9.12 -3.10 -13.39
C ALA A 120 -9.75 -3.78 -14.62
N ILE A 121 -9.18 -3.58 -15.82
CA ILE A 121 -9.63 -4.26 -17.04
C ILE A 121 -9.49 -5.78 -16.88
N TRP A 122 -8.37 -6.26 -16.33
CA TRP A 122 -8.16 -7.69 -16.10
C TRP A 122 -9.24 -8.28 -15.18
N VAL A 123 -9.55 -7.61 -14.06
CA VAL A 123 -10.62 -8.08 -13.16
C VAL A 123 -11.97 -8.14 -13.86
N LEU A 124 -12.31 -7.11 -14.64
CA LEU A 124 -13.57 -7.09 -15.37
C LEU A 124 -13.64 -8.23 -16.39
N PHE A 125 -12.55 -8.50 -17.10
CA PHE A 125 -12.45 -9.62 -18.04
C PHE A 125 -12.57 -11.01 -17.38
N GLU A 126 -12.14 -11.15 -16.12
CA GLU A 126 -12.28 -12.42 -15.39
C GLU A 126 -13.69 -12.59 -14.78
N ILE A 127 -14.45 -11.50 -14.63
CA ILE A 127 -15.83 -11.52 -14.11
C ILE A 127 -16.84 -11.79 -15.24
N PHE A 128 -16.61 -11.22 -16.42
CA PHE A 128 -17.53 -11.22 -17.56
C PHE A 128 -17.06 -12.14 -18.69
#